data_AF-A0A7C2SRS1-F1
#
_entry.id   AF-A0A7C2SRS1-F1
#
_cell.length_a   1.000
_cell.length_b   1.000
_cell.length_c   1.000
_cell.angle_alpha   90.00
_cell.angle_beta   90.00
_cell.angle_gamma   90.00
#
_symmetry.space_group_name_H-M   'P 1'
#
loop_
_entity.id
_entity.type
_entity.pdbx_description
1 polymer ?
#
loop_
_entity_poly.entity_id
_entity_poly.type
_entity_poly.pdbx_seq_one_letter_code
_entity_poly.pdbx_strand_id
1 'polypeptide(L)'
;MPREFLVKRSPSRPPPLAPGDRALLLLRGARPPYVLVDRPEETIRLADAGAEARWTDAVAGWLRARERPAAWPPLYARWIDTGPEALRDLAVRSLAEPRAPFQPLAAAFAAGLADAAFDPGRALGARRAAALAARLAPAGALRLAERFAAAGASDAELARTAVLAAAPLAAPARDPALLRGLAHADAEVRRAALESLELGPAPAAAVRERVARLARDDPEPWLRDEAVRALAAVGAAP
;
A
#
# COMPACT_ATOMS: atom_id res chain seq x y z
N MET A 1 -13.57 9.83 -29.50
CA MET A 1 -12.36 9.23 -28.91
C MET A 1 -11.35 9.01 -30.03
N PRO A 2 -10.10 9.49 -29.96
CA PRO A 2 -9.11 9.13 -30.97
C PRO A 2 -8.76 7.65 -30.79
N ARG A 3 -8.87 6.88 -31.88
CA ARG A 3 -8.63 5.43 -31.92
C ARG A 3 -7.16 5.06 -32.17
N GLU A 4 -6.29 6.03 -32.48
CA GLU A 4 -4.90 5.78 -32.84
C GLU A 4 -4.01 6.92 -32.33
N PHE A 5 -2.86 6.55 -31.74
CA PHE A 5 -1.81 7.50 -31.36
C PHE A 5 -0.54 7.22 -32.17
N LEU A 6 0.03 8.26 -32.77
CA LEU A 6 1.30 8.19 -33.49
C LEU A 6 2.47 8.31 -32.52
N VAL A 7 3.15 7.18 -32.28
CA VAL A 7 4.42 7.15 -31.53
C VAL A 7 5.53 7.69 -32.43
N LYS A 8 6.09 8.86 -32.10
CA LYS A 8 7.31 9.36 -32.77
C LYS A 8 8.50 8.50 -32.34
N ARG A 9 8.96 7.63 -33.26
CA ARG A 9 10.07 6.69 -33.03
C ARG A 9 11.42 7.42 -33.18
N SER A 10 12.37 7.12 -32.29
CA SER A 10 13.78 7.35 -32.59
C SER A 10 14.21 6.35 -33.69
N PRO A 11 14.79 6.79 -34.82
CA PRO A 11 15.08 5.91 -35.96
C PRO A 11 16.10 4.80 -35.69
N SER A 12 16.95 4.95 -34.67
CA SER A 12 18.16 4.14 -34.54
C SER A 12 18.00 2.88 -33.69
N ARG A 13 17.05 2.84 -32.73
CA ARG A 13 16.73 1.66 -31.90
C ARG A 13 15.30 1.73 -31.38
N PRO A 14 14.28 1.34 -32.17
CA PRO A 14 12.91 1.33 -31.69
C PRO A 14 12.75 0.27 -30.58
N PRO A 15 12.08 0.60 -29.46
CA PRO A 15 11.69 -0.38 -28.46
C PRO A 15 10.72 -1.40 -29.08
N PRO A 16 10.73 -2.68 -28.66
CA PRO A 16 10.00 -3.77 -29.31
C PRO A 16 8.51 -3.75 -28.95
N LEU A 17 7.82 -2.65 -29.27
CA LEU A 17 6.42 -2.42 -28.96
C LEU A 17 5.58 -2.51 -30.23
N ALA A 18 4.54 -3.33 -30.18
CA ALA A 18 3.53 -3.44 -31.22
C ALA A 18 2.38 -2.45 -30.99
N PRO A 19 1.65 -2.03 -32.04
CA PRO A 19 0.37 -1.33 -31.87
C PRO A 19 -0.58 -2.16 -30.97
N GLY A 20 -1.04 -1.55 -29.87
CA GLY A 20 -1.85 -2.22 -28.84
C GLY A 20 -1.07 -2.64 -27.59
N ASP A 21 0.27 -2.62 -27.61
CA ASP A 21 1.07 -2.84 -26.42
C ASP A 21 0.93 -1.66 -25.44
N ARG A 22 0.55 -1.96 -24.19
CA ARG A 22 0.64 -1.00 -23.08
C ARG A 22 2.10 -0.82 -22.73
N ALA A 23 2.68 0.34 -22.99
CA ALA A 23 4.11 0.52 -22.81
C ALA A 23 4.48 1.91 -22.31
N LEU A 24 5.54 1.96 -21.52
CA LEU A 24 6.12 3.18 -20.98
C LEU A 24 7.49 3.36 -21.62
N LEU A 25 7.72 4.51 -22.25
CA LEU A 25 8.96 4.80 -22.98
C LEU A 25 9.65 5.99 -22.36
N LEU A 26 10.93 5.85 -22.09
CA LEU A 26 11.78 6.92 -21.58
C LEU A 26 12.59 7.51 -22.72
N LEU A 27 12.55 8.84 -22.85
CA LEU A 27 13.23 9.57 -23.90
C LEU A 27 14.20 10.59 -23.30
N ARG A 28 15.49 10.46 -23.65
CA ARG A 28 16.50 11.52 -23.46
C ARG A 28 16.44 12.52 -24.62
N GLY A 29 16.50 13.82 -24.31
CA GLY A 29 17.13 14.79 -25.21
C GLY A 29 16.48 16.16 -25.42
N ALA A 30 15.19 16.39 -25.18
CA ALA A 30 14.61 17.74 -25.30
C ALA A 30 13.26 17.84 -24.57
N ARG A 31 13.17 18.75 -23.59
CA ARG A 31 12.01 19.30 -22.81
C ARG A 31 10.74 18.41 -22.60
N PRO A 32 10.19 18.32 -21.36
CA PRO A 32 9.52 17.12 -20.80
C PRO A 32 7.96 17.15 -20.82
N PRO A 33 7.22 16.05 -20.49
CA PRO A 33 7.39 14.60 -20.75
C PRO A 33 6.09 13.93 -21.31
N TYR A 34 6.07 12.64 -21.66
CA TYR A 34 4.83 11.90 -22.02
C TYR A 34 4.74 10.49 -21.40
N VAL A 35 3.50 10.10 -21.04
CA VAL A 35 3.04 8.84 -20.44
C VAL A 35 1.81 8.36 -21.22
N LEU A 36 1.51 7.06 -21.25
CA LEU A 36 0.14 6.60 -21.45
C LEU A 36 -0.27 5.53 -20.43
N VAL A 37 -1.10 5.97 -19.47
CA VAL A 37 -2.13 5.14 -18.82
C VAL A 37 -3.43 5.43 -19.57
N ASP A 38 -4.49 4.64 -19.42
CA ASP A 38 -5.72 4.66 -20.25
C ASP A 38 -6.43 6.05 -20.41
N ARG A 39 -5.95 7.13 -19.76
CA ARG A 39 -6.30 8.54 -20.02
C ARG A 39 -5.05 9.44 -20.14
N PRO A 40 -5.04 10.44 -21.04
CA PRO A 40 -3.89 11.31 -21.35
C PRO A 40 -3.45 12.28 -20.26
N GLU A 41 -3.94 12.15 -19.02
CA GLU A 41 -3.83 13.20 -17.99
C GLU A 41 -2.73 12.93 -16.94
N GLU A 42 -2.21 11.70 -16.83
CA GLU A 42 -1.17 11.38 -15.83
C GLU A 42 0.25 11.64 -16.37
N THR A 43 0.82 12.80 -16.04
CA THR A 43 2.24 13.11 -16.33
C THR A 43 3.14 12.64 -15.20
N ILE A 44 3.98 11.62 -15.43
CA ILE A 44 4.99 11.17 -14.46
C ILE A 44 6.23 12.06 -14.60
N ARG A 45 6.51 12.87 -13.59
CA ARG A 45 7.76 13.65 -13.51
C ARG A 45 8.84 12.79 -12.87
N LEU A 46 9.94 12.59 -13.59
CA LEU A 46 11.12 11.90 -13.08
C LEU A 46 11.98 12.91 -12.31
N ALA A 47 12.26 12.61 -11.05
CA ALA A 47 12.96 13.52 -10.16
C ALA A 47 14.45 13.69 -10.51
N ASP A 48 15.09 12.64 -11.03
CA ASP A 48 16.53 12.61 -11.35
C ASP A 48 16.88 11.50 -12.37
N ALA A 49 18.14 11.50 -12.81
CA ALA A 49 18.67 10.51 -13.76
C ALA A 49 18.66 9.06 -13.21
N GLY A 50 18.73 8.88 -11.88
CA GLY A 50 18.57 7.58 -11.25
C GLY A 50 17.13 7.07 -11.31
N ALA A 51 16.14 7.96 -11.16
CA ALA A 51 14.73 7.65 -11.32
C ALA A 51 14.42 7.23 -12.77
N GLU A 52 15.01 7.91 -13.75
CA GLU A 52 14.94 7.53 -15.17
C GLU A 52 15.52 6.12 -15.42
N ALA A 53 16.71 5.82 -14.91
CA ALA A 53 17.30 4.49 -15.05
C ALA A 53 16.41 3.39 -14.45
N ARG A 54 15.90 3.61 -13.23
CA ARG A 54 14.99 2.67 -12.55
C ARG A 54 13.69 2.43 -13.33
N TRP A 55 13.11 3.48 -13.92
CA TRP A 55 11.95 3.31 -14.79
C TRP A 55 12.29 2.55 -16.08
N THR A 56 13.48 2.75 -16.66
CA THR A 56 13.92 2.02 -17.87
C THR A 56 13.98 0.53 -17.59
N ASP A 57 14.63 0.18 -16.48
CA ASP A 57 14.79 -1.20 -16.04
C ASP A 57 13.44 -1.84 -15.71
N ALA A 58 12.54 -1.08 -15.09
CA ALA A 58 11.19 -1.53 -14.79
C ALA A 58 10.42 -1.93 -16.05
N VAL A 59 10.39 -1.05 -17.06
CA VAL A 59 9.71 -1.31 -18.34
C VAL A 59 10.32 -2.52 -19.05
N ALA A 60 11.64 -2.57 -19.16
CA ALA A 60 12.32 -3.69 -19.79
C ALA A 60 12.01 -5.01 -19.05
N GLY A 61 11.96 -4.97 -17.72
CA GLY A 61 11.53 -6.09 -16.88
C GLY A 61 10.10 -6.53 -17.15
N TRP A 62 9.17 -5.57 -17.29
CA TRP A 62 7.77 -5.86 -17.59
C TRP A 62 7.60 -6.48 -18.98
N LEU A 63 8.24 -5.93 -20.02
CA LEU A 63 8.18 -6.49 -21.38
C LEU A 63 8.65 -7.95 -21.43
N ARG A 64 9.68 -8.32 -20.65
CA ARG A 64 10.14 -9.72 -20.53
C ARG A 64 9.20 -10.63 -19.73
N ALA A 65 8.35 -10.05 -18.89
CA ALA A 65 7.44 -10.76 -18.01
C ALA A 65 5.99 -10.79 -18.53
N ARG A 66 5.62 -9.96 -19.51
CA ARG A 66 4.23 -9.74 -19.94
C ARG A 66 3.52 -11.02 -20.37
N GLU A 67 4.22 -11.95 -21.01
CA GLU A 67 3.65 -13.25 -21.44
C GLU A 67 3.61 -14.30 -20.30
N ARG A 68 4.10 -13.96 -19.10
CA ARG A 68 4.22 -14.85 -17.95
C ARG A 68 3.58 -14.23 -16.69
N PRO A 69 2.26 -14.32 -16.54
CA PRO A 69 1.52 -13.76 -15.40
C PRO A 69 2.12 -14.04 -14.02
N ALA A 70 2.62 -15.26 -13.79
CA ALA A 70 3.25 -15.64 -12.53
C ALA A 70 4.51 -14.83 -12.17
N ALA A 71 5.16 -14.18 -13.16
CA ALA A 71 6.32 -13.34 -12.94
C ALA A 71 5.98 -11.89 -12.54
N TRP A 72 4.70 -11.49 -12.60
CA TRP A 72 4.29 -10.11 -12.37
C TRP A 72 4.37 -9.72 -10.89
N PRO A 73 3.87 -10.50 -9.91
CA PRO A 73 3.97 -10.10 -8.50
C PRO A 73 5.42 -9.92 -8.00
N PRO A 74 6.37 -10.83 -8.30
CA PRO A 74 7.78 -10.62 -7.95
C PRO A 74 8.41 -9.40 -8.65
N LEU A 75 7.95 -9.05 -9.86
CA LEU A 75 8.39 -7.83 -10.54
C LEU A 75 7.89 -6.58 -9.79
N TYR A 76 6.60 -6.54 -9.44
CA TYR A 76 6.01 -5.43 -8.68
C TYR A 76 6.60 -5.30 -7.27
N ALA A 77 6.95 -6.41 -6.60
CA ALA A 77 7.66 -6.36 -5.32
C ALA A 77 9.05 -5.71 -5.46
N ARG A 78 9.79 -5.97 -6.54
CA ARG A 78 11.06 -5.26 -6.81
C ARG A 78 10.86 -3.77 -7.05
N TRP A 79 9.78 -3.40 -7.71
CA TRP A 79 9.40 -2.00 -7.94
C TRP A 79 9.07 -1.27 -6.63
N ILE A 80 8.33 -1.93 -5.72
CA ILE A 80 8.08 -1.43 -4.37
C ILE A 80 9.40 -1.18 -3.63
N ASP A 81 10.32 -2.14 -3.71
CA ASP A 81 11.56 -2.10 -2.96
C ASP A 81 12.52 -1.01 -3.46
N THR A 82 12.82 -1.05 -4.76
CA THR A 82 13.92 -0.28 -5.35
C THR A 82 13.45 0.93 -6.17
N GLY A 83 12.18 0.99 -6.54
CA GLY A 83 11.64 2.01 -7.43
C GLY A 83 11.55 3.40 -6.82
N PRO A 84 11.49 4.47 -7.65
CA PRO A 84 11.01 5.78 -7.17
C PRO A 84 9.54 5.70 -6.73
N GLU A 85 9.06 6.69 -5.98
CA GLU A 85 7.71 6.74 -5.42
C GLU A 85 6.60 6.41 -6.43
N ALA A 86 6.56 7.08 -7.59
CA ALA A 86 5.57 6.80 -8.63
C ALA A 86 5.58 5.34 -9.14
N LEU A 87 6.74 4.67 -9.12
CA LEU A 87 6.85 3.28 -9.51
C LEU A 87 6.35 2.34 -8.41
N ARG A 88 6.56 2.70 -7.13
CA ARG A 88 5.98 1.99 -5.99
C ARG A 88 4.45 2.08 -6.02
N ASP A 89 3.91 3.27 -6.26
CA ASP A 89 2.47 3.49 -6.36
C ASP A 89 1.86 2.69 -7.52
N LEU A 90 2.51 2.71 -8.69
CA LEU A 90 2.10 1.89 -9.82
C LEU A 90 2.11 0.40 -9.46
N ALA A 91 3.14 -0.09 -8.76
CA ALA A 91 3.23 -1.48 -8.34
C ALA A 91 2.11 -1.87 -7.37
N VAL A 92 1.81 -1.03 -6.37
CA VAL A 92 0.72 -1.26 -5.41
C VAL A 92 -0.64 -1.28 -6.14
N ARG A 93 -0.90 -0.31 -7.02
CA ARG A 93 -2.15 -0.28 -7.82
C ARG A 93 -2.26 -1.49 -8.75
N SER A 94 -1.16 -1.91 -9.36
CA SER A 94 -1.13 -3.09 -10.23
C SER A 94 -1.44 -4.36 -9.44
N LEU A 95 -0.85 -4.52 -8.25
CA LEU A 95 -1.14 -5.63 -7.34
C LEU A 95 -2.58 -5.62 -6.80
N ALA A 96 -3.25 -4.47 -6.82
CA ALA A 96 -4.64 -4.31 -6.39
C ALA A 96 -5.67 -4.56 -7.50
N GLU A 97 -5.26 -4.69 -8.77
CA GLU A 97 -6.17 -4.89 -9.91
C GLU A 97 -6.88 -6.25 -9.77
N PRO A 98 -8.21 -6.28 -9.52
CA PRO A 98 -8.94 -7.53 -9.28
C PRO A 98 -9.02 -8.44 -10.50
N ARG A 99 -8.91 -7.89 -11.71
CA ARG A 99 -8.95 -8.65 -12.97
C ARG A 99 -7.59 -9.17 -13.41
N ALA A 100 -6.53 -8.91 -12.64
CA ALA A 100 -5.21 -9.35 -13.02
C ALA A 100 -5.09 -10.88 -12.94
N PRO A 101 -4.37 -11.52 -13.88
CA PRO A 101 -4.30 -12.98 -14.00
C PRO A 101 -3.56 -13.68 -12.85
N PHE A 102 -2.93 -12.93 -11.95
CA PHE A 102 -2.26 -13.43 -10.75
C PHE A 102 -3.11 -13.29 -9.49
N GLN A 103 -4.35 -12.80 -9.60
CA GLN A 103 -5.26 -12.72 -8.46
C GLN A 103 -5.94 -14.07 -8.20
N PRO A 104 -6.21 -14.41 -6.91
CA PRO A 104 -5.79 -13.67 -5.71
C PRO A 104 -4.29 -13.78 -5.45
N LEU A 105 -3.69 -12.78 -4.79
CA LEU A 105 -2.28 -12.84 -4.36
C LEU A 105 -2.00 -14.07 -3.50
N ALA A 106 -0.91 -14.77 -3.80
CA ALA A 106 -0.47 -15.91 -3.00
C ALA A 106 -0.19 -15.50 -1.55
N ALA A 107 -0.66 -16.29 -0.59
CA ALA A 107 -0.56 -15.99 0.84
C ALA A 107 0.88 -15.72 1.31
N ALA A 108 1.82 -16.56 0.89
CA ALA A 108 3.24 -16.40 1.21
C ALA A 108 3.84 -15.10 0.64
N PHE A 109 3.40 -14.69 -0.55
CA PHE A 109 3.84 -13.43 -1.16
C PHE A 109 3.33 -12.23 -0.37
N ALA A 110 2.05 -12.21 -0.02
CA ALA A 110 1.46 -11.13 0.78
C ALA A 110 2.06 -11.04 2.19
N ALA A 111 2.34 -12.18 2.83
CA ALA A 111 3.05 -12.21 4.11
C ALA A 111 4.49 -11.68 3.99
N GLY A 112 5.20 -11.99 2.89
CA GLY A 112 6.52 -11.44 2.60
C GLY A 112 6.52 -9.92 2.43
N LEU A 113 5.46 -9.34 1.85
CA LEU A 113 5.29 -7.89 1.78
C LEU A 113 5.08 -7.25 3.16
N ALA A 114 4.32 -7.91 4.04
CA ALA A 114 4.15 -7.45 5.42
C ALA A 114 5.48 -7.49 6.21
N ASP A 115 6.29 -8.54 6.01
CA ASP A 115 7.63 -8.61 6.61
C ASP A 115 8.55 -7.49 6.10
N ALA A 116 8.50 -7.21 4.79
CA ALA A 116 9.25 -6.10 4.18
C ALA A 116 8.83 -4.72 4.71
N ALA A 117 7.57 -4.53 5.10
CA ALA A 117 7.10 -3.27 5.67
C ALA A 117 7.76 -2.91 7.02
N PHE A 118 8.24 -3.93 7.76
CA PHE A 118 8.88 -3.77 9.06
C PHE A 118 10.40 -3.98 9.03
N ASP A 119 11.00 -4.11 7.84
CA ASP A 119 12.44 -4.19 7.66
C ASP A 119 13.09 -2.81 7.83
N PRO A 120 13.89 -2.57 8.88
CA PRO A 120 14.52 -1.28 9.13
C PRO A 120 15.60 -0.93 8.09
N GLY A 121 16.09 -1.92 7.33
CA GLY A 121 17.08 -1.71 6.26
C GLY A 121 16.47 -1.10 4.99
N ARG A 122 15.14 -1.01 4.88
CA ARG A 122 14.45 -0.48 3.70
C ARG A 122 14.08 0.98 3.86
N ALA A 123 14.08 1.69 2.72
CA ALA A 123 13.61 3.06 2.65
C ALA A 123 12.14 3.17 3.10
N LEU A 124 11.80 4.27 3.79
CA LEU A 124 10.46 4.46 4.36
C LEU A 124 9.35 4.34 3.31
N GLY A 125 9.52 4.95 2.14
CA GLY A 125 8.54 4.83 1.05
C GLY A 125 8.34 3.40 0.54
N ALA A 126 9.40 2.58 0.54
CA ALA A 126 9.29 1.15 0.20
C ALA A 126 8.52 0.38 1.27
N ARG A 127 8.78 0.68 2.55
CA ARG A 127 8.08 0.07 3.70
C ARG A 127 6.58 0.40 3.69
N ARG A 128 6.22 1.65 3.46
CA ARG A 128 4.82 2.11 3.33
C ARG A 128 4.12 1.42 2.15
N ALA A 129 4.74 1.40 0.98
CA ALA A 129 4.20 0.72 -0.19
C ALA A 129 4.06 -0.80 0.01
N ALA A 130 5.01 -1.44 0.70
CA ALA A 130 4.93 -2.86 1.06
C ALA A 130 3.76 -3.14 2.00
N ALA A 131 3.51 -2.27 3.00
CA ALA A 131 2.34 -2.39 3.88
C ALA A 131 1.02 -2.25 3.11
N LEU A 132 0.94 -1.27 2.21
CA LEU A 132 -0.23 -1.07 1.35
C LEU A 132 -0.47 -2.25 0.41
N ALA A 133 0.57 -2.90 -0.10
CA ALA A 133 0.44 -4.10 -0.93
C ALA A 133 0.09 -5.34 -0.10
N ALA A 134 0.64 -5.49 1.10
CA ALA A 134 0.37 -6.63 1.98
C ALA A 134 -1.11 -6.72 2.38
N ARG A 135 -1.74 -5.58 2.69
CA ARG A 135 -3.16 -5.53 3.11
C ARG A 135 -4.15 -5.97 2.02
N LEU A 136 -3.71 -6.12 0.77
CA LEU A 136 -4.56 -6.54 -0.35
C LEU A 136 -5.00 -8.00 -0.26
N ALA A 137 -4.36 -8.80 0.59
CA ALA A 137 -4.73 -10.20 0.82
C ALA A 137 -4.84 -10.51 2.32
N PRO A 138 -5.76 -11.40 2.75
CA PRO A 138 -5.97 -11.71 4.16
C PRO A 138 -4.70 -12.15 4.90
N ALA A 139 -3.86 -12.99 4.28
CA ALA A 139 -2.60 -13.44 4.89
C ALA A 139 -1.60 -12.30 5.12
N GLY A 140 -1.54 -11.33 4.20
CA GLY A 140 -0.69 -10.16 4.37
C GLY A 140 -1.26 -9.19 5.40
N ALA A 141 -2.58 -9.00 5.46
CA ALA A 141 -3.24 -8.20 6.48
C ALA A 141 -3.02 -8.76 7.90
N LEU A 142 -3.21 -10.08 8.08
CA LEU A 142 -2.89 -10.79 9.31
C LEU A 142 -1.43 -10.59 9.71
N ARG A 143 -0.50 -10.84 8.79
CA ARG A 143 0.93 -10.71 9.07
C ARG A 143 1.32 -9.27 9.40
N LEU A 144 0.73 -8.29 8.74
CA LEU A 144 0.98 -6.87 9.00
C LEU A 144 0.52 -6.48 10.40
N ALA A 145 -0.66 -6.96 10.82
CA ALA A 145 -1.18 -6.76 12.18
C ALA A 145 -0.27 -7.41 13.23
N GLU A 146 0.17 -8.65 13.01
CA GLU A 146 1.12 -9.35 13.90
C GLU A 146 2.44 -8.57 14.06
N ARG A 147 3.02 -8.12 12.94
CA ARG A 147 4.28 -7.34 12.95
C ARG A 147 4.12 -6.03 13.68
N PHE A 148 3.01 -5.31 13.45
CA PHE A 148 2.73 -4.07 14.15
C PHE A 148 2.50 -4.29 15.65
N ALA A 149 1.75 -5.32 16.02
CA ALA A 149 1.54 -5.68 17.42
C ALA A 149 2.86 -5.99 18.12
N ALA A 150 3.78 -6.71 17.47
CA ALA A 150 5.07 -7.07 18.04
C ALA A 150 6.06 -5.89 18.12
N ALA A 151 6.31 -5.22 17.01
CA ALA A 151 7.40 -4.25 16.88
C ALA A 151 6.94 -2.78 16.99
N GLY A 152 5.67 -2.50 16.70
CA GLY A 152 5.18 -1.14 16.48
C GLY A 152 5.78 -0.48 15.24
N ALA A 153 5.35 0.75 14.96
CA ALA A 153 5.92 1.60 13.94
C ALA A 153 5.88 3.04 14.44
N SER A 154 7.00 3.76 14.36
CA SER A 154 7.05 5.19 14.70
C SER A 154 6.47 6.06 13.57
N ASP A 155 6.50 5.56 12.34
CA ASP A 155 5.90 6.20 11.19
C ASP A 155 4.38 6.09 11.24
N ALA A 156 3.69 7.22 11.31
CA ALA A 156 2.23 7.28 11.48
C ALA A 156 1.48 6.64 10.29
N GLU A 157 1.97 6.81 9.06
CA GLU A 157 1.31 6.26 7.87
C GLU A 157 1.40 4.73 7.84
N LEU A 158 2.57 4.17 8.14
CA LEU A 158 2.76 2.73 8.29
C LEU A 158 1.93 2.16 9.45
N ALA A 159 1.95 2.81 10.61
CA ALA A 159 1.17 2.41 11.78
C ALA A 159 -0.33 2.38 11.46
N ARG A 160 -0.85 3.45 10.85
CA ARG A 160 -2.25 3.55 10.42
C ARG A 160 -2.61 2.45 9.43
N THR A 161 -1.75 2.18 8.45
CA THR A 161 -1.98 1.10 7.47
C THR A 161 -2.08 -0.26 8.14
N ALA A 162 -1.23 -0.54 9.12
CA ALA A 162 -1.26 -1.81 9.87
C ALA A 162 -2.49 -1.95 10.76
N VAL A 163 -2.91 -0.87 11.41
CA VAL A 163 -4.15 -0.83 12.21
C VAL A 163 -5.37 -1.11 11.34
N LEU A 164 -5.50 -0.41 10.20
CA LEU A 164 -6.63 -0.60 9.28
C LEU A 164 -6.64 -2.00 8.65
N ALA A 165 -5.47 -2.58 8.40
CA ALA A 165 -5.37 -3.96 7.91
C ALA A 165 -5.89 -4.99 8.94
N ALA A 166 -5.88 -4.65 10.23
CA ALA A 166 -6.39 -5.52 11.28
C ALA A 166 -7.93 -5.50 11.38
N ALA A 167 -8.60 -4.45 10.90
CA ALA A 167 -10.05 -4.24 11.06
C ALA A 167 -10.92 -5.46 10.68
N PRO A 168 -10.73 -6.14 9.51
CA PRO A 168 -11.54 -7.30 9.13
C PRO A 168 -11.14 -8.61 9.82
N LEU A 169 -10.09 -8.62 10.65
CA LEU A 169 -9.61 -9.84 11.31
C LEU A 169 -10.47 -10.19 12.53
N ALA A 170 -10.48 -11.47 12.89
CA ALA A 170 -11.06 -11.92 14.15
C ALA A 170 -10.35 -11.29 15.36
N ALA A 171 -11.10 -11.05 16.44
CA ALA A 171 -10.62 -10.34 17.64
C ALA A 171 -9.25 -10.83 18.17
N PRO A 172 -8.95 -12.15 18.26
CA PRO A 172 -7.63 -12.60 18.76
C PRO A 172 -6.44 -12.11 17.94
N ALA A 173 -6.60 -11.96 16.62
CA ALA A 173 -5.56 -11.47 15.73
C ALA A 173 -5.57 -9.94 15.62
N ARG A 174 -6.74 -9.32 15.73
CA ARG A 174 -6.95 -7.88 15.59
C ARG A 174 -6.54 -7.09 16.83
N ASP A 175 -6.99 -7.53 17.99
CA ASP A 175 -6.98 -6.75 19.23
C ASP A 175 -5.57 -6.33 19.68
N PRO A 176 -4.50 -7.15 19.54
CA PRO A 176 -3.14 -6.71 19.83
C PRO A 176 -2.69 -5.51 18.99
N ALA A 177 -3.03 -5.49 17.69
CA ALA A 177 -2.72 -4.37 16.81
C ALA A 177 -3.52 -3.12 17.18
N LEU A 178 -4.81 -3.28 17.54
CA LEU A 178 -5.64 -2.17 18.01
C LEU A 178 -5.12 -1.57 19.31
N LEU A 179 -4.76 -2.39 20.31
CA LEU A 179 -4.20 -1.90 21.56
C LEU A 179 -2.94 -1.06 21.34
N ARG A 180 -2.09 -1.48 20.39
CA ARG A 180 -0.91 -0.72 19.99
C ARG A 180 -1.27 0.58 19.26
N GLY A 181 -2.25 0.55 18.35
CA GLY A 181 -2.76 1.75 17.66
C GLY A 181 -3.35 2.78 18.63
N LEU A 182 -4.18 2.35 19.58
CA LEU A 182 -4.78 3.19 20.64
C LEU A 182 -3.73 3.74 21.63
N ALA A 183 -2.51 3.21 21.63
CA ALA A 183 -1.39 3.70 22.43
C ALA A 183 -0.38 4.53 21.63
N HIS A 184 -0.63 4.75 20.35
CA HIS A 184 0.29 5.47 19.48
C HIS A 184 0.32 6.98 19.81
N ALA A 185 1.49 7.60 19.64
CA ALA A 185 1.69 9.02 19.95
C ALA A 185 0.92 9.95 18.98
N ASP A 186 0.83 9.55 17.71
CA ASP A 186 0.06 10.25 16.69
C ASP A 186 -1.45 10.03 16.85
N ALA A 187 -2.22 11.11 16.87
CA ALA A 187 -3.66 11.10 17.09
C ALA A 187 -4.44 10.45 15.93
N GLU A 188 -3.97 10.56 14.68
CA GLU A 188 -4.62 9.94 13.52
C GLU A 188 -4.46 8.42 13.53
N VAL A 189 -3.39 7.89 14.13
CA VAL A 189 -3.24 6.44 14.35
C VAL A 189 -4.21 5.95 15.43
N ARG A 190 -4.38 6.72 16.51
CA ARG A 190 -5.37 6.40 17.55
C ARG A 190 -6.78 6.44 16.97
N ARG A 191 -7.10 7.45 16.17
CA ARG A 191 -8.36 7.57 15.41
C ARG A 191 -8.62 6.35 14.53
N ALA A 192 -7.64 5.96 13.70
CA ALA A 192 -7.80 4.78 12.84
C ALA A 192 -8.05 3.48 13.63
N ALA A 193 -7.51 3.40 14.85
CA ALA A 193 -7.79 2.27 15.74
C ALA A 193 -9.23 2.30 16.26
N LEU A 194 -9.81 3.48 16.52
CA LEU A 194 -11.23 3.64 16.84
C LEU A 194 -12.13 3.28 15.66
N GLU A 195 -11.83 3.80 14.45
CA GLU A 195 -12.57 3.48 13.22
C GLU A 195 -12.57 1.96 12.93
N SER A 196 -11.46 1.29 13.22
CA SER A 196 -11.33 -0.17 13.04
C SER A 196 -12.21 -0.98 14.01
N LEU A 197 -12.67 -0.39 15.13
CA LEU A 197 -13.60 -1.05 16.05
C LEU A 197 -15.01 -1.11 15.46
N GLU A 198 -15.42 -0.10 14.71
CA GLU A 198 -16.75 0.00 14.10
C GLU A 198 -16.92 -1.00 12.94
N LEU A 199 -15.81 -1.36 12.28
CA LEU A 199 -15.79 -2.21 11.09
C LEU A 199 -15.61 -3.70 11.39
N GLY A 200 -15.22 -4.06 12.61
CA GLY A 200 -14.82 -5.42 12.96
C GLY A 200 -15.69 -6.08 14.03
N PRO A 201 -15.36 -7.31 14.46
CA PRO A 201 -16.09 -8.00 15.51
C PRO A 201 -16.05 -7.26 16.86
N ALA A 202 -16.89 -7.66 17.81
CA ALA A 202 -16.82 -7.12 19.17
C ALA A 202 -15.39 -7.29 19.75
N PRO A 203 -14.78 -6.23 20.29
CA PRO A 203 -13.43 -6.27 20.83
C PRO A 203 -13.39 -6.86 22.25
N ALA A 204 -12.23 -7.37 22.64
CA ALA A 204 -11.99 -7.82 24.00
C ALA A 204 -12.11 -6.69 25.03
N ALA A 205 -12.33 -7.06 26.30
CA ALA A 205 -12.48 -6.10 27.40
C ALA A 205 -11.31 -5.13 27.51
N ALA A 206 -10.06 -5.59 27.32
CA ALA A 206 -8.88 -4.74 27.39
C ALA A 206 -8.88 -3.60 26.35
N VAL A 207 -9.40 -3.86 25.15
CA VAL A 207 -9.55 -2.85 24.10
C VAL A 207 -10.61 -1.83 24.52
N ARG A 208 -11.78 -2.28 25.00
CA ARG A 208 -12.83 -1.38 25.51
C ARG A 208 -12.33 -0.48 26.64
N GLU A 209 -11.57 -1.05 27.57
CA GLU A 209 -10.97 -0.32 28.68
C GLU A 209 -9.96 0.74 28.19
N ARG A 210 -9.17 0.41 27.16
CA ARG A 210 -8.24 1.37 26.54
C ARG A 210 -8.98 2.52 25.85
N VAL A 211 -10.07 2.24 25.15
CA VAL A 211 -10.92 3.28 24.55
C VAL A 211 -11.56 4.16 25.62
N ALA A 212 -12.04 3.57 26.72
CA ALA A 212 -12.58 4.32 27.86
C ALA A 212 -11.55 5.24 28.53
N ARG A 213 -10.26 4.84 28.55
CA ARG A 213 -9.18 5.74 28.95
C ARG A 213 -9.00 6.90 27.97
N LEU A 214 -8.98 6.63 26.65
CA LEU A 214 -8.87 7.71 25.65
C LEU A 214 -10.03 8.70 25.78
N ALA A 215 -11.26 8.23 25.95
CA ALA A 215 -12.44 9.07 26.12
C ALA A 215 -12.33 10.06 27.31
N ARG A 216 -11.54 9.73 28.35
CA ARG A 216 -11.34 10.60 29.51
C ARG A 216 -10.08 11.46 29.39
N ASP A 217 -8.98 10.84 28.95
CA ASP A 217 -7.64 11.33 29.23
C ASP A 217 -6.86 11.73 27.97
N ASP A 218 -7.40 11.52 26.75
CA ASP A 218 -6.66 11.88 25.54
C ASP A 218 -6.40 13.40 25.49
N PRO A 219 -5.18 13.85 25.10
CA PRO A 219 -4.89 15.27 24.95
C PRO A 219 -5.77 15.95 23.90
N GLU A 220 -6.23 15.23 22.88
CA GLU A 220 -7.03 15.75 21.79
C GLU A 220 -8.53 15.70 22.12
N PRO A 221 -9.22 16.84 22.31
CA PRO A 221 -10.63 16.85 22.69
C PRO A 221 -11.54 16.15 21.68
N TRP A 222 -11.27 16.33 20.38
CA TRP A 222 -12.06 15.71 19.31
C TRP A 222 -11.93 14.18 19.31
N LEU A 223 -10.78 13.65 19.73
CA LEU A 223 -10.54 12.22 19.81
C LEU A 223 -11.21 11.61 21.06
N ARG A 224 -11.34 12.38 22.14
CA ARG A 224 -12.15 11.98 23.30
C ARG A 224 -13.61 11.76 22.89
N ASP A 225 -14.19 12.69 22.13
CA ASP A 225 -15.56 12.57 21.63
C ASP A 225 -15.73 11.36 20.69
N GLU A 226 -14.72 11.09 19.86
CA GLU A 226 -14.70 9.92 18.97
C GLU A 226 -14.61 8.61 19.75
N ALA A 227 -13.81 8.56 20.82
CA ALA A 227 -13.73 7.39 21.69
C ALA A 227 -15.07 7.12 22.42
N VAL A 228 -15.80 8.16 22.83
CA VAL A 228 -17.16 8.01 23.39
C VAL A 228 -18.12 7.42 22.37
N ARG A 229 -18.09 7.90 21.10
CA ARG A 229 -18.90 7.35 20.02
C ARG A 229 -18.57 5.89 19.73
N ALA A 230 -17.29 5.55 19.65
CA ALA A 230 -16.84 4.17 19.42
C ALA A 230 -17.29 3.22 20.54
N LEU A 231 -17.25 3.65 21.81
CA LEU A 231 -17.77 2.86 22.93
C LEU A 231 -19.28 2.63 22.84
N ALA A 232 -20.04 3.67 22.46
CA ALA A 232 -21.48 3.55 22.28
C ALA A 232 -21.81 2.55 21.15
N ALA A 233 -21.09 2.62 20.02
CA ALA A 233 -21.26 1.71 18.90
C ALA A 233 -20.98 0.25 19.28
N VAL A 234 -19.88 0.00 20.01
CA VAL A 234 -19.49 -1.34 20.45
C VAL A 234 -20.39 -1.88 21.57
N GLY A 235 -20.92 -1.01 22.44
CA GLY A 235 -21.84 -1.39 23.52
C GLY A 235 -23.29 -1.61 23.06
N ALA A 236 -23.66 -1.10 21.89
CA ALA A 236 -24.97 -1.31 21.26
C ALA A 236 -25.01 -2.55 20.33
N ALA A 237 -23.87 -3.18 20.07
CA ALA A 237 -23.82 -4.42 19.30
C ALA A 237 -24.46 -5.56 20.13
N PRO A 238 -25.47 -6.28 19.58
CA PRO A 238 -26.25 -7.30 20.29
C PRO A 238 -25.42 -8.52 20.72
#